data_AF-A0A7K1Z6E9-F1
#
_entry.id   AF-A0A7K1Z6E9-F1
#
_cell.length_a   1.000
_cell.length_b   1.000
_cell.length_c   1.000
_cell.angle_alpha   90.00
_cell.angle_beta   90.00
_cell.angle_gamma   90.00
#
_symmetry.space_group_name_H-M   'P 1'
#
loop_
_entity.id
_entity.type
_entity.pdbx_description
1 polymer ?
#
loop_
_entity_poly.entity_id
_entity_poly.type
_entity_poly.pdbx_seq_one_letter_code
_entity_poly.pdbx_strand_id
1 'polypeptide(L)'
;MAGDMLVMSKSQMEQLAGNFARQQQAVQDVIRAIQSGLEGTTWQGNRADRFHQLWNTEFRPNLMNLSEALGEHSSFISRELQAGVTALDTV
;
A
#
# COMPACT_ATOMS: atom_id res chain seq x y z
N MET A 1 0.62 11.73 35.90
CA MET A 1 1.45 11.24 34.78
C MET A 1 0.50 10.65 33.73
N ALA A 2 -0.16 11.49 32.94
CA ALA A 2 -1.28 11.10 32.04
C ALA A 2 -1.13 11.74 30.65
N GLY A 3 0.11 11.91 30.17
CA GLY A 3 0.40 12.80 29.04
C GLY A 3 1.08 12.16 27.83
N ASP A 4 1.31 10.85 27.83
CA ASP A 4 2.17 10.21 26.81
C ASP A 4 1.50 9.01 26.10
N MET A 5 0.19 8.86 26.25
CA MET A 5 -0.56 7.81 25.57
C MET A 5 -1.13 8.37 24.27
N LEU A 6 -0.34 8.32 23.19
CA LEU A 6 -0.79 8.16 21.80
C LEU A 6 -2.11 8.88 21.45
N VAL A 7 -2.11 10.21 21.30
CA VAL A 7 -3.25 10.90 20.67
C VAL A 7 -2.79 11.52 19.36
N MET A 8 -2.49 10.66 18.39
CA MET A 8 -2.68 11.06 17.00
C MET A 8 -4.16 11.47 16.89
N SER A 9 -4.49 12.69 16.45
CA SER A 9 -5.89 13.10 16.38
C SER A 9 -6.65 12.19 15.41
N LYS A 10 -7.96 11.99 15.63
CA LYS A 10 -8.83 11.27 14.67
C LYS A 10 -8.57 11.71 13.21
N SER A 11 -8.47 13.02 13.00
CA SER A 11 -8.16 13.60 11.68
C SER A 11 -6.78 13.22 11.14
N GLN A 12 -5.76 13.09 11.99
CA GLN A 12 -4.43 12.64 11.58
C GLN A 12 -4.42 11.15 11.23
N MET A 13 -5.14 10.31 11.99
CA MET A 13 -5.31 8.89 11.69
C MET A 13 -6.05 8.67 10.38
N GLU A 14 -7.15 9.41 10.14
CA GLU A 14 -7.89 9.39 8.87
C GLU A 14 -6.99 9.79 7.68
N GLN A 15 -6.20 10.85 7.84
CA GLN A 15 -5.25 11.29 6.82
C GLN A 15 -4.19 10.22 6.54
N LEU A 16 -3.67 9.57 7.59
CA LEU A 16 -2.66 8.53 7.47
C LEU A 16 -3.21 7.27 6.77
N ALA A 17 -4.39 6.79 7.17
CA ALA A 17 -5.07 5.68 6.51
C ALA A 17 -5.33 6.00 5.03
N GLY A 18 -5.85 7.20 4.74
CA GLY A 18 -6.05 7.66 3.37
C GLY A 18 -4.75 7.75 2.59
N ASN A 19 -3.63 8.11 3.22
CA ASN A 19 -2.33 8.12 2.59
C ASN A 19 -1.85 6.72 2.21
N PHE A 20 -1.94 5.75 3.14
CA PHE A 20 -1.59 4.36 2.86
C PHE A 20 -2.45 3.77 1.74
N ALA A 21 -3.77 4.03 1.74
CA ALA A 21 -4.66 3.59 0.66
C ALA A 21 -4.28 4.18 -0.71
N ARG A 22 -3.94 5.47 -0.77
CA ARG A 22 -3.47 6.10 -2.03
C ARG A 22 -2.16 5.49 -2.51
N GLN A 23 -1.20 5.23 -1.61
CA GLN A 23 0.06 4.63 -1.99
C GLN A 23 -0.08 3.16 -2.41
N GLN A 24 -0.97 2.40 -1.77
CA GLN A 24 -1.34 1.07 -2.22
C GLN A 24 -1.80 1.09 -3.68
N GLN A 25 -2.69 2.01 -4.02
CA GLN A 25 -3.20 2.18 -5.38
C GLN A 25 -2.08 2.57 -6.37
N ALA A 26 -1.22 3.51 -5.99
CA ALA A 26 -0.10 3.94 -6.83
C ALA A 26 0.86 2.78 -7.14
N VAL A 27 1.14 1.91 -6.16
CA VAL A 27 1.96 0.70 -6.39
C VAL A 27 1.29 -0.26 -7.38
N GLN A 28 -0.03 -0.45 -7.28
CA GLN A 28 -0.77 -1.26 -8.26
C GLN A 28 -0.76 -0.65 -9.66
N ASP A 29 -0.84 0.66 -9.77
CA ASP A 29 -0.74 1.38 -11.05
C ASP A 29 0.63 1.17 -11.70
N VAL A 30 1.72 1.22 -10.91
CA VAL A 30 3.08 0.92 -11.39
C VAL A 30 3.17 -0.51 -11.93
N ILE A 31 2.63 -1.50 -11.20
CA ILE A 31 2.61 -2.90 -11.65
C ILE A 31 1.89 -3.02 -13.00
N ARG A 32 0.69 -2.43 -13.13
CA ARG A 32 -0.10 -2.46 -14.37
C ARG A 32 0.62 -1.77 -15.53
N ALA A 33 1.20 -0.60 -15.30
CA ALA A 33 1.87 0.18 -16.33
C ALA A 33 3.10 -0.57 -16.87
N ILE A 34 3.92 -1.15 -16.00
CA ILE A 34 5.09 -1.93 -16.42
C ILE A 34 4.65 -3.19 -17.16
N GLN A 35 3.66 -3.91 -16.64
CA GLN A 35 3.18 -5.13 -17.28
C GLN A 35 2.59 -4.87 -18.68
N SER A 36 1.78 -3.81 -18.83
CA SER A 36 1.27 -3.39 -20.15
C SER A 36 2.40 -2.99 -21.11
N GLY A 37 3.43 -2.31 -20.61
CA GLY A 37 4.61 -1.97 -21.42
C GLY A 37 5.40 -3.20 -21.87
N LEU A 38 5.51 -4.22 -21.03
CA LEU A 38 6.16 -5.49 -21.36
C LEU A 38 5.37 -6.31 -22.39
N GLU A 39 4.04 -6.33 -22.29
CA GLU A 39 3.17 -7.07 -23.21
C GLU A 39 3.00 -6.34 -24.56
N GLY A 40 3.06 -5.01 -24.56
CA GLY A 40 2.84 -4.16 -25.74
C GLY A 40 4.09 -3.84 -26.56
N THR A 41 5.27 -4.31 -26.18
CA THR A 41 6.53 -4.02 -26.87
C THR A 41 7.11 -5.24 -27.59
N THR A 42 7.66 -5.04 -28.79
CA THR A 42 8.49 -6.04 -29.49
C THR A 42 9.93 -6.07 -28.93
N TRP A 43 10.08 -5.87 -27.62
CA TRP A 43 11.38 -5.84 -26.97
C TRP A 43 11.93 -7.26 -26.81
N GLN A 44 13.00 -7.58 -27.52
CA GLN A 44 13.57 -8.94 -27.60
C GLN A 44 15.08 -8.93 -27.32
N GLY A 45 15.61 -10.11 -26.96
CA GLY A 45 17.04 -10.38 -26.74
C GLY A 45 17.43 -10.50 -25.26
N ASN A 46 18.67 -10.93 -24.99
CA ASN A 46 19.14 -11.33 -23.65
C ASN A 46 18.85 -10.33 -22.52
N ARG A 47 18.85 -9.01 -22.81
CA ARG A 47 18.54 -7.98 -21.80
C ARG A 47 17.04 -7.91 -21.49
N ALA A 48 16.19 -8.06 -22.52
CA ALA A 48 14.74 -8.13 -22.35
C ALA A 48 14.38 -9.38 -21.53
N ASP A 49 14.91 -10.53 -21.92
CA ASP A 49 14.64 -11.81 -21.24
C ASP A 49 15.05 -11.75 -19.76
N ARG A 50 16.22 -11.18 -19.47
CA ARG A 50 16.69 -10.98 -18.09
C ARG A 50 15.76 -10.06 -17.29
N PHE A 51 15.27 -8.97 -17.91
CA PHE A 51 14.33 -8.09 -17.24
C PHE A 51 12.98 -8.78 -16.99
N HIS A 52 12.43 -9.51 -17.98
CA HIS A 52 11.21 -10.29 -17.80
C HIS A 52 11.36 -11.31 -16.67
N GLN A 53 12.51 -11.98 -16.57
CA GLN A 53 12.79 -12.88 -15.47
C GLN A 53 12.76 -12.14 -14.13
N LEU A 54 13.54 -11.07 -13.97
CA LEU A 54 13.59 -10.28 -12.73
C LEU A 54 12.23 -9.67 -12.37
N TRP A 55 11.49 -9.20 -13.36
CA TRP A 55 10.14 -8.67 -13.18
C TRP A 55 9.23 -9.72 -12.55
N ASN A 56 9.24 -10.94 -13.09
CA ASN A 56 8.38 -12.03 -12.62
C ASN A 56 8.82 -12.64 -11.30
N THR A 57 10.13 -12.69 -11.01
CA THR A 57 10.67 -13.39 -9.83
C THR A 57 10.91 -12.48 -8.63
N GLU A 58 11.12 -11.18 -8.84
CA GLU A 58 11.59 -10.27 -7.79
C GLU A 58 10.74 -9.00 -7.75
N PHE A 59 10.72 -8.21 -8.83
CA PHE A 59 10.13 -6.87 -8.77
C PHE A 59 8.62 -6.90 -8.57
N ARG A 60 7.87 -7.66 -9.38
CA ARG A 60 6.42 -7.74 -9.25
C ARG A 60 5.99 -8.34 -7.90
N PRO A 61 6.55 -9.47 -7.43
CA PRO A 61 6.23 -9.99 -6.10
C PRO A 61 6.51 -8.99 -4.97
N ASN A 62 7.67 -8.31 -4.99
CA ASN A 62 8.01 -7.32 -3.97
C ASN A 62 7.06 -6.11 -3.97
N LEU A 63 6.66 -5.65 -5.15
CA LEU A 63 5.65 -4.59 -5.29
C LEU A 63 4.27 -5.05 -4.81
N MET A 64 3.87 -6.29 -5.07
CA MET A 64 2.63 -6.86 -4.55
C MET A 64 2.65 -6.94 -3.02
N ASN A 65 3.73 -7.44 -2.41
CA ASN A 65 3.90 -7.49 -0.96
C ASN A 65 3.82 -6.09 -0.34
N LEU A 66 4.42 -5.08 -0.97
CA LEU A 66 4.32 -3.69 -0.54
C LEU A 66 2.87 -3.18 -0.61
N SER A 67 2.16 -3.46 -1.71
CA SER A 67 0.75 -3.09 -1.87
C SER A 67 -0.12 -3.70 -0.78
N GLU A 68 0.09 -4.98 -0.47
CA GLU A 68 -0.63 -5.71 0.59
C GLU A 68 -0.37 -5.07 1.96
N ALA A 69 0.90 -4.86 2.33
CA ALA A 69 1.26 -4.23 3.60
C ALA A 69 0.64 -2.82 3.77
N LEU A 70 0.65 -2.01 2.71
CA LEU A 70 0.01 -0.68 2.72
C LEU A 70 -1.51 -0.78 2.95
N GLY A 71 -2.17 -1.75 2.31
CA GLY A 71 -3.60 -1.99 2.48
C GLY A 71 -3.95 -2.50 3.88
N GLU A 72 -3.13 -3.39 4.44
CA GLU A 72 -3.28 -3.89 5.81
C GLU A 72 -3.17 -2.77 6.83
N HIS A 73 -2.15 -1.90 6.71
CA HIS A 73 -1.96 -0.76 7.62
C HIS A 73 -3.09 0.27 7.51
N SER A 74 -3.54 0.59 6.29
CA SER A 74 -4.71 1.45 6.07
C SER A 74 -5.96 0.91 6.76
N SER A 75 -6.22 -0.39 6.57
CA SER A 75 -7.38 -1.07 7.14
C SER A 75 -7.29 -1.15 8.67
N PHE A 76 -6.10 -1.40 9.20
CA PHE A 76 -5.85 -1.42 10.64
C PHE A 76 -6.16 -0.07 11.28
N ILE A 77 -5.58 1.02 10.77
CA ILE A 77 -5.82 2.37 11.29
C ILE A 77 -7.31 2.74 11.22
N SER A 78 -7.98 2.38 10.13
CA SER A 78 -9.42 2.64 9.97
C SER A 78 -10.27 1.88 10.99
N ARG A 79 -9.89 0.65 11.36
CA ARG A 79 -10.57 -0.13 12.41
C ARG A 79 -10.32 0.44 13.80
N GLU A 80 -9.08 0.81 14.12
CA GLU A 80 -8.72 1.46 15.38
C GLU A 80 -9.50 2.76 15.58
N LEU A 81 -9.68 3.53 14.50
CA LEU A 81 -10.49 4.75 14.51
C LEU A 81 -11.96 4.47 14.88
N GLN A 82 -12.57 3.44 14.28
CA GLN A 82 -13.95 3.07 14.56
C GLN A 82 -14.12 2.61 16.01
N ALA A 83 -13.22 1.77 16.51
CA ALA A 83 -13.24 1.28 17.88
C ALA A 83 -13.07 2.42 18.91
N GLY A 84 -12.17 3.37 18.65
CA GLY A 84 -11.95 4.54 19.50
C GLY A 84 -13.15 5.50 19.54
N VAL A 85 -13.87 5.67 18.42
CA VAL A 85 -15.10 6.47 18.37
C VAL A 85 -16.22 5.80 19.18
N THR A 86 -16.45 4.50 19.00
CA THR A 86 -17.49 3.76 19.72
C THR A 86 -17.28 3.79 21.24
N ALA A 87 -16.03 3.70 21.71
CA ALA A 87 -15.69 3.75 23.13
C ALA A 87 -15.96 5.12 23.78
N LEU A 88 -15.90 6.21 23.01
CA LEU A 88 -16.24 7.56 23.49
C LEU A 88 -17.76 7.80 23.55
N ASP A 89 -18.53 7.18 22.65
CA ASP A 89 -20.00 7.30 22.60
C ASP A 89 -20.72 6.50 23.69
N THR A 90 -20.04 5.59 24.40
CA THR A 90 -20.63 4.72 25.44
C THR A 90 -20.46 5.23 26.88
N VAL A 91 -19.88 6.41 27.09
CA VAL A 91 -19.60 7.00 28.42
C VAL A 91 -20.50 8.19 28.71
#